data_AF-A0AAU8A0A3-F1
#
_entry.id   AF-A0AAU8A0A3-F1
#
_cell.length_a   1.000
_cell.length_b   1.000
_cell.length_c   1.000
_cell.angle_alpha   90.00
_cell.angle_beta   90.00
_cell.angle_gamma   90.00
#
_symmetry.space_group_name_H-M   'P 1'
#
loop_
_entity.id
_entity.type
_entity.pdbx_description
1 polymer ?
#
loop_
_entity_poly.entity_id
_entity_poly.type
_entity_poly.pdbx_seq_one_letter_code
_entity_poly.pdbx_strand_id
1 'polypeptide(L)'
;MSTEQASIYLKEMGISEWSLRETGPSFTKEEQASAPETPSQTKTNLVPKVYWLFYGKAPSGDAEVLFKNIVRALGLLQSEWEWREPSNTKAPDTSLPCIAFAFGQQAAHSLSGEHEPLENLRDVVLELGGLDLPLVASFDLAHLLQKPADKALAWQDLLLARSVLQSL
;
A
#
# COMPACT_ATOMS: atom_id res chain seq x y z
N MET A 1 -36.55 16.57 16.84
CA MET A 1 -36.23 17.29 15.60
C MET A 1 -36.15 16.25 14.50
N SER A 2 -36.89 16.44 13.41
CA SER A 2 -36.96 15.44 12.33
C SER A 2 -35.61 15.38 11.61
N THR A 3 -35.17 14.19 11.18
CA THR A 3 -33.92 14.01 10.42
C THR A 3 -33.89 14.85 9.15
N GLU A 4 -35.05 15.08 8.53
CA GLU A 4 -35.20 15.96 7.37
C GLU A 4 -34.83 17.43 7.67
N GLN A 5 -35.15 17.93 8.86
CA GLN A 5 -34.85 19.33 9.22
C GLN A 5 -33.34 19.55 9.39
N ALA A 6 -32.62 18.53 9.87
CA ALA A 6 -31.16 18.59 10.00
C ALA A 6 -30.48 18.56 8.62
N SER A 7 -30.95 17.72 7.70
CA SER A 7 -30.41 17.63 6.33
C SER A 7 -30.62 18.90 5.51
N ILE A 8 -31.75 19.60 5.70
CA ILE A 8 -31.99 20.90 5.04
C ILE A 8 -30.98 21.94 5.50
N TYR A 9 -30.74 22.03 6.81
CA TYR A 9 -29.82 23.02 7.38
C TYR A 9 -28.37 22.78 6.93
N LEU A 10 -27.95 21.52 6.84
CA LEU A 10 -26.61 21.15 6.36
C LEU A 10 -26.41 21.54 4.90
N LYS A 11 -27.43 21.33 4.05
CA LYS A 11 -27.41 21.76 2.65
C LYS A 11 -27.35 23.28 2.51
N GLU A 12 -28.10 24.03 3.31
CA GLU A 12 -28.06 25.51 3.30
C GLU A 12 -26.70 26.06 3.74
N MET A 13 -25.97 25.35 4.61
CA MET A 13 -24.62 25.71 5.04
C MET A 13 -23.52 25.24 4.07
N GLY A 14 -23.88 24.67 2.90
CA GLY A 14 -22.94 24.20 1.89
C GLY A 14 -22.19 22.92 2.27
N ILE A 15 -22.71 22.16 3.25
CA ILE A 15 -22.10 20.93 3.74
C ILE A 15 -22.72 19.74 3.02
N SER A 16 -21.93 19.05 2.21
CA SER A 16 -22.36 17.82 1.54
C SER A 16 -22.55 16.68 2.54
N GLU A 17 -23.77 16.14 2.63
CA GLU A 17 -24.07 14.97 3.45
C GLU A 17 -23.58 13.68 2.78
N TRP A 18 -22.90 12.83 3.56
CA TRP A 18 -22.60 11.46 3.18
C TRP A 18 -23.83 10.59 3.47
N SER A 19 -24.60 10.27 2.44
CA SER A 19 -25.67 9.28 2.56
C SER A 19 -25.08 7.87 2.60
N LEU A 20 -25.28 7.16 3.71
CA LEU A 20 -25.01 5.73 3.81
C LEU A 20 -25.93 5.01 2.80
N ARG A 21 -25.36 4.28 1.84
CA ARG A 21 -26.17 3.46 0.93
C ARG A 21 -26.74 2.26 1.70
N GLU A 22 -27.97 2.35 2.16
CA GLU A 22 -28.75 1.18 2.57
C GLU A 22 -29.31 0.49 1.33
N THR A 23 -28.43 -0.19 0.60
CA THR A 23 -28.81 -1.23 -0.35
C THR A 23 -27.96 -2.45 -0.07
N GLY A 24 -28.20 -3.07 1.10
CA GLY A 24 -27.92 -4.49 1.25
C GLY A 24 -29.03 -5.27 0.55
N PRO A 25 -28.74 -6.31 -0.23
CA PRO A 25 -29.79 -7.14 -0.81
C PRO A 25 -30.54 -7.86 0.33
N SER A 26 -31.84 -7.61 0.41
CA SER A 26 -32.77 -8.41 1.21
C SER A 26 -32.73 -9.85 0.70
N PHE A 27 -32.17 -10.77 1.49
CA PHE A 27 -32.30 -12.21 1.24
C PHE A 27 -33.73 -12.63 1.62
N THR A 28 -34.66 -12.50 0.67
CA THR A 28 -35.94 -13.20 0.72
C THR A 28 -35.73 -14.57 0.06
N LYS A 29 -35.82 -15.64 0.84
CA LYS A 29 -35.76 -17.01 0.36
C LYS A 29 -37.13 -17.38 -0.20
N GLU A 30 -37.25 -17.48 -1.52
CA GLU A 30 -38.22 -18.31 -2.21
C GLU A 30 -37.72 -18.65 -3.62
N GLU A 31 -38.03 -19.87 -4.02
CA GLU A 31 -37.27 -20.69 -4.95
C GLU A 31 -38.15 -20.98 -6.17
N GLN A 32 -37.70 -20.64 -7.39
CA GLN A 32 -37.85 -21.48 -8.60
C GLN A 32 -37.35 -20.82 -9.89
N ALA A 33 -36.31 -21.45 -10.45
CA ALA A 33 -36.10 -21.76 -11.86
C ALA A 33 -36.23 -20.64 -12.92
N SER A 34 -35.09 -20.11 -13.35
CA SER A 34 -34.59 -20.22 -14.74
C SER A 34 -33.22 -19.52 -14.84
N ALA A 35 -32.18 -20.27 -15.20
CA ALA A 35 -30.90 -19.73 -15.69
C ALA A 35 -30.97 -19.60 -17.22
N PRO A 36 -30.11 -18.82 -17.92
CA PRO A 36 -28.87 -18.22 -17.41
C PRO A 36 -28.69 -16.75 -17.86
N GLU A 37 -28.66 -15.82 -16.93
CA GLU A 37 -27.83 -14.63 -17.11
C GLU A 37 -26.98 -14.51 -15.86
N THR A 38 -25.77 -15.07 -15.95
CA THR A 38 -24.68 -14.70 -15.05
C THR A 38 -24.55 -13.18 -15.13
N PRO A 39 -24.76 -12.41 -14.05
CA PRO A 39 -24.12 -11.12 -13.98
C PRO A 39 -22.64 -11.46 -13.90
N SER A 40 -21.97 -11.42 -15.06
CA SER A 40 -20.52 -11.44 -15.13
C SER A 40 -20.04 -10.52 -14.03
N GLN A 41 -19.39 -11.11 -13.04
CA GLN A 41 -18.61 -10.38 -12.06
C GLN A 41 -17.67 -9.52 -12.88
N THR A 42 -17.98 -8.23 -13.00
CA THR A 42 -17.07 -7.25 -13.55
C THR A 42 -15.92 -7.17 -12.56
N LYS A 43 -14.97 -8.11 -12.71
CA LYS A 43 -13.60 -7.91 -12.27
C LYS A 43 -13.16 -6.68 -13.02
N THR A 44 -13.20 -5.53 -12.37
CA THR A 44 -12.62 -4.30 -12.88
C THR A 44 -11.20 -4.68 -13.25
N ASN A 45 -10.90 -4.70 -14.54
CA ASN A 45 -9.59 -5.04 -15.08
C ASN A 45 -8.68 -3.84 -14.74
N LEU A 46 -8.27 -3.77 -13.48
CA LEU A 46 -7.39 -2.74 -12.97
C LEU A 46 -6.01 -3.06 -13.52
N VAL A 47 -5.65 -2.38 -14.61
CA VAL A 47 -4.31 -2.48 -15.19
C VAL A 47 -3.31 -1.96 -14.15
N PRO A 48 -2.27 -2.73 -13.80
CA PRO A 48 -1.27 -2.31 -12.83
C PRO A 48 -0.56 -1.06 -13.35
N LYS A 49 -0.49 -0.02 -12.53
CA LYS A 49 0.10 1.28 -12.94
C LYS A 49 1.50 1.50 -12.41
N VAL A 50 1.83 0.81 -11.32
CA VAL A 50 3.07 0.97 -10.57
C VAL A 50 3.54 -0.38 -10.05
N TYR A 51 4.81 -0.50 -9.72
CA TYR A 51 5.37 -1.74 -9.18
C TYR A 51 6.28 -1.48 -7.97
N TRP A 52 5.97 -2.09 -6.84
CA TRP A 52 6.71 -1.94 -5.60
C TRP A 52 7.53 -3.19 -5.27
N LEU A 53 8.83 -3.01 -5.08
CA LEU A 53 9.71 -4.06 -4.61
C LEU A 53 9.98 -3.86 -3.13
N PHE A 54 9.38 -4.70 -2.29
CA PHE A 54 9.60 -4.66 -0.86
C PHE A 54 10.72 -5.62 -0.48
N TYR A 55 11.66 -5.13 0.34
CA TYR A 55 12.82 -5.89 0.77
C TYR A 55 12.90 -5.95 2.28
N GLY A 56 13.27 -7.11 2.82
CA GLY A 56 13.53 -7.27 4.24
C GLY A 56 13.35 -8.71 4.69
N LYS A 57 13.36 -8.90 6.01
CA LYS A 57 13.00 -10.19 6.62
C LYS A 57 11.54 -10.50 6.31
N ALA A 58 11.27 -11.68 5.75
CA ALA A 58 9.92 -12.10 5.43
C ALA A 58 8.98 -11.88 6.62
N PRO A 59 7.88 -11.12 6.45
CA PRO A 59 7.01 -10.77 7.55
C PRO A 59 6.25 -12.02 8.00
N SER A 60 6.13 -12.19 9.33
CA SER A 60 5.39 -13.31 9.91
C SER A 60 4.59 -12.85 11.13
N GLY A 61 3.48 -13.54 11.40
CA GLY A 61 2.58 -13.21 12.51
C GLY A 61 2.05 -11.77 12.40
N ASP A 62 2.19 -11.00 13.48
CA ASP A 62 1.71 -9.62 13.53
C ASP A 62 2.41 -8.69 12.52
N ALA A 63 3.64 -9.00 12.13
CA ALA A 63 4.37 -8.20 11.13
C ALA A 63 3.76 -8.37 9.74
N GLU A 64 3.22 -9.56 9.44
CA GLU A 64 2.49 -9.82 8.20
C GLU A 64 1.18 -9.03 8.16
N VAL A 65 0.46 -8.97 9.28
CA VAL A 65 -0.77 -8.17 9.39
C VAL A 65 -0.46 -6.68 9.20
N LEU A 66 0.61 -6.17 9.83
CA LEU A 66 1.06 -4.80 9.65
C LEU A 66 1.40 -4.52 8.18
N PHE A 67 2.17 -5.38 7.53
CA PHE A 67 2.54 -5.23 6.14
C PHE A 67 1.32 -5.24 5.20
N LYS A 68 0.37 -6.17 5.41
CA LYS A 68 -0.88 -6.20 4.62
C LYS A 68 -1.69 -4.92 4.77
N ASN A 69 -1.69 -4.32 5.97
CA ASN A 69 -2.33 -3.02 6.19
C ASN A 69 -1.61 -1.89 5.46
N ILE A 70 -0.27 -1.91 5.41
CA ILE A 70 0.53 -0.96 4.62
C ILE A 70 0.18 -1.08 3.13
N VAL A 71 0.20 -2.29 2.57
CA VAL A 71 -0.16 -2.57 1.18
C VAL A 71 -1.58 -2.07 0.88
N ARG A 72 -2.54 -2.33 1.78
CA ARG A 72 -3.92 -1.86 1.66
C ARG A 72 -4.04 -0.33 1.72
N ALA A 73 -3.27 0.32 2.60
CA ALA A 73 -3.26 1.77 2.72
C ALA A 73 -2.63 2.46 1.50
N LEU A 74 -1.64 1.83 0.87
CA LEU A 74 -1.08 2.26 -0.40
C LEU A 74 -2.02 1.99 -1.60
N GLY A 75 -3.04 1.15 -1.42
CA GLY A 75 -3.98 0.78 -2.46
C GLY A 75 -3.40 -0.15 -3.53
N LEU A 76 -2.32 -0.86 -3.19
CA LEU A 76 -1.62 -1.73 -4.14
C LEU A 76 -2.38 -3.04 -4.37
N LEU A 77 -2.49 -3.44 -5.62
CA LEU A 77 -2.99 -4.75 -6.03
C LEU A 77 -1.93 -5.83 -5.81
N GLN A 78 -2.34 -7.09 -5.68
CA GLN A 78 -1.41 -8.21 -5.49
C GLN A 78 -0.42 -8.39 -6.65
N SER A 79 -0.74 -7.86 -7.84
CA SER A 79 0.14 -7.85 -9.02
C SER A 79 1.06 -6.63 -9.12
N GLU A 80 0.90 -5.64 -8.23
CA GLU A 80 1.64 -4.37 -8.24
C GLU A 80 2.79 -4.36 -7.23
N TRP A 81 3.06 -5.48 -6.56
CA TRP A 81 4.17 -5.58 -5.64
C TRP A 81 4.72 -6.99 -5.53
N GLU A 82 5.97 -7.08 -5.10
CA GLU A 82 6.64 -8.34 -4.79
C GLU A 82 7.47 -8.16 -3.51
N TRP A 83 7.49 -9.20 -2.67
CA TRP A 83 8.43 -9.26 -1.56
C TRP A 83 9.69 -10.02 -1.98
N ARG A 84 10.86 -9.42 -1.78
CA ARG A 84 12.16 -10.00 -2.13
C ARG A 84 13.10 -10.05 -0.94
N GLU A 85 14.02 -11.00 -1.00
CA GLU A 85 15.15 -11.03 -0.08
C GLU A 85 16.19 -9.97 -0.44
N PRO A 86 16.91 -9.37 0.52
CA PRO A 86 17.95 -8.36 0.26
C PRO A 86 19.07 -8.82 -0.67
N SER A 87 19.31 -10.14 -0.75
CA SER A 87 20.28 -10.76 -1.66
C SER A 87 19.83 -10.72 -3.13
N ASN A 88 18.54 -10.50 -3.41
CA ASN A 88 17.98 -10.50 -4.76
C ASN A 88 17.87 -9.07 -5.32
N THR A 89 19.00 -8.56 -5.79
CA THR A 89 19.11 -7.24 -6.46
C THR A 89 18.80 -7.29 -7.95
N LYS A 90 18.07 -8.30 -8.44
CA LYS A 90 17.71 -8.36 -9.87
C LYS A 90 16.65 -7.32 -10.20
N ALA A 91 16.74 -6.74 -11.39
CA ALA A 91 15.66 -5.89 -11.92
C ALA A 91 14.36 -6.72 -12.07
N PRO A 92 13.19 -6.12 -11.86
CA PRO A 92 11.92 -6.78 -12.13
C PRO A 92 11.69 -6.91 -13.63
N ASP A 93 11.07 -8.00 -14.09
CA ASP A 93 10.77 -8.25 -15.51
C ASP A 93 9.55 -7.42 -16.03
N THR A 94 9.28 -6.27 -15.43
CA THR A 94 8.11 -5.43 -15.72
C THR A 94 8.50 -4.15 -16.45
N SER A 95 7.62 -3.66 -17.33
CA SER A 95 7.78 -2.37 -18.02
C SER A 95 7.16 -1.18 -17.28
N LEU A 96 6.58 -1.43 -16.09
CA LEU A 96 5.98 -0.39 -15.26
C LEU A 96 7.05 0.37 -14.47
N PRO A 97 6.79 1.63 -14.08
CA PRO A 97 7.66 2.33 -13.15
C PRO A 97 7.76 1.56 -11.84
N CYS A 98 8.99 1.39 -11.36
CA CYS A 98 9.31 0.56 -10.21
C CYS A 98 9.99 1.39 -9.12
N ILE A 99 9.75 1.00 -7.87
CA ILE A 99 10.51 1.52 -6.72
C ILE A 99 10.83 0.39 -5.74
N ALA A 100 12.05 0.43 -5.18
CA ALA A 100 12.46 -0.45 -4.10
C ALA A 100 12.24 0.20 -2.73
N PHE A 101 11.78 -0.58 -1.77
CA PHE A 101 11.57 -0.16 -0.40
C PHE A 101 12.19 -1.17 0.57
N ALA A 102 13.18 -0.73 1.35
CA ALA A 102 13.92 -1.56 2.29
C ALA A 102 13.40 -1.41 3.72
N PHE A 103 12.89 -2.51 4.28
CA PHE A 103 12.55 -2.63 5.68
C PHE A 103 13.80 -3.04 6.49
N GLY A 104 14.31 -2.11 7.29
CA GLY A 104 15.40 -2.32 8.23
C GLY A 104 16.78 -1.99 7.68
N GLN A 105 17.71 -1.72 8.61
CA GLN A 105 19.08 -1.30 8.30
C GLN A 105 19.85 -2.33 7.47
N GLN A 106 19.73 -3.61 7.80
CA GLN A 106 20.39 -4.71 7.07
C GLN A 106 20.00 -4.73 5.59
N ALA A 107 18.70 -4.58 5.30
CA ALA A 107 18.21 -4.53 3.93
C ALA A 107 18.68 -3.25 3.22
N ALA A 108 18.64 -2.10 3.91
CA ALA A 108 19.11 -0.83 3.36
C ALA A 108 20.59 -0.91 2.94
N HIS A 109 21.46 -1.42 3.83
CA HIS A 109 22.90 -1.58 3.55
C HIS A 109 23.16 -2.54 2.40
N SER A 110 22.50 -3.71 2.40
CA SER A 110 22.70 -4.71 1.36
C SER A 110 22.28 -4.23 -0.02
N LEU A 111 21.27 -3.35 -0.10
CA LEU A 111 20.70 -2.90 -1.37
C LEU A 111 21.34 -1.61 -1.88
N SER A 112 21.65 -0.67 -1.00
CA SER A 112 22.29 0.61 -1.39
C SER A 112 23.81 0.51 -1.50
N GLY A 113 24.44 -0.41 -0.77
CA GLY A 113 25.90 -0.43 -0.60
C GLY A 113 26.41 0.60 0.41
N GLU A 114 25.53 1.43 0.98
CA GLU A 114 25.87 2.43 1.98
C GLU A 114 25.91 1.81 3.38
N HIS A 115 26.84 2.29 4.22
CA HIS A 115 27.06 1.76 5.57
C HIS A 115 26.78 2.80 6.68
N GLU A 116 26.02 3.84 6.36
CA GLU A 116 25.57 4.86 7.30
C GLU A 116 24.48 4.31 8.26
N PRO A 117 24.30 4.88 9.46
CA PRO A 117 23.20 4.49 10.34
C PRO A 117 21.85 4.73 9.66
N LEU A 118 20.84 3.94 10.01
CA LEU A 118 19.50 4.01 9.37
C LEU A 118 18.90 5.42 9.42
N GLU A 119 19.17 6.19 10.47
CA GLU A 119 18.71 7.57 10.63
C GLU A 119 19.18 8.50 9.49
N ASN A 120 20.37 8.26 8.93
CA ASN A 120 20.93 9.01 7.80
C ASN A 120 20.44 8.49 6.45
N LEU A 121 19.98 7.24 6.39
CA LEU A 121 19.49 6.59 5.16
C LEU A 121 17.98 6.82 4.93
N ARG A 122 17.24 7.20 5.98
CA ARG A 122 15.82 7.56 5.92
C ARG A 122 15.63 8.97 5.37
N ASP A 123 14.43 9.26 4.86
CA ASP A 123 14.09 10.53 4.18
C ASP A 123 14.99 10.86 2.95
N VAL A 124 15.80 9.91 2.48
CA VAL A 124 16.69 10.03 1.32
C VAL A 124 16.29 9.00 0.26
N VAL A 125 16.39 9.40 -1.01
CA VAL A 125 16.24 8.50 -2.16
C VAL A 125 17.61 7.98 -2.54
N LEU A 126 17.82 6.70 -2.30
CA LEU A 126 19.04 5.96 -2.67
C LEU A 126 18.84 5.29 -4.04
N GLU A 127 19.91 4.71 -4.56
CA GLU A 127 19.87 3.86 -5.75
C GLU A 127 20.10 2.41 -5.32
N LEU A 128 19.35 1.48 -5.90
CA LEU A 128 19.58 0.05 -5.66
C LEU A 128 20.82 -0.38 -6.45
N GLY A 129 21.86 -0.85 -5.74
CA GLY A 129 23.23 -1.00 -6.22
C GLY A 129 23.39 -1.45 -7.67
N GLY A 130 23.75 -0.50 -8.54
CA GLY A 130 24.07 -0.73 -9.96
C GLY A 130 22.84 -0.88 -10.88
N LEU A 131 21.64 -0.67 -10.35
CA LEU A 131 20.41 -0.53 -11.11
C LEU A 131 19.89 0.90 -10.93
N ASP A 132 19.50 1.56 -12.01
CA ASP A 132 18.89 2.91 -12.02
C ASP A 132 17.45 2.90 -11.45
N LEU A 133 17.29 2.27 -10.29
CA LEU A 133 16.05 1.99 -9.60
C LEU A 133 16.07 2.72 -8.25
N PRO A 134 15.11 3.62 -7.98
CA PRO A 134 15.09 4.33 -6.71
C PRO A 134 14.80 3.38 -5.56
N LEU A 135 15.50 3.61 -4.45
CA LEU A 135 15.44 2.84 -3.21
C LEU A 135 15.17 3.77 -2.04
N VAL A 136 14.15 3.46 -1.24
CA VAL A 136 13.88 4.16 0.02
C VAL A 136 14.04 3.20 1.18
N ALA A 137 14.81 3.58 2.19
CA ALA A 137 15.02 2.79 3.40
C ALA A 137 14.10 3.26 4.53
N SER A 138 13.62 2.32 5.34
CA SER A 138 12.81 2.60 6.53
C SER A 138 13.06 1.57 7.64
N PHE A 139 12.32 1.69 8.74
CA PHE A 139 12.39 0.76 9.87
C PHE A 139 11.96 -0.66 9.50
N ASP A 140 12.45 -1.64 10.25
CA ASP A 140 11.99 -3.03 10.14
C ASP A 140 10.55 -3.17 10.67
N LEU A 141 9.77 -4.10 10.11
CA LEU A 141 8.40 -4.33 10.53
C LEU A 141 8.29 -4.77 12.00
N ALA A 142 9.23 -5.59 12.50
CA ALA A 142 9.24 -5.99 13.90
C ALA A 142 9.55 -4.81 14.84
N HIS A 143 10.41 -3.89 14.41
CA HIS A 143 10.70 -2.65 15.15
C HIS A 143 9.44 -1.78 15.27
N LEU A 144 8.68 -1.62 14.18
CA LEU A 144 7.43 -0.85 14.18
C LEU A 144 6.35 -1.44 15.09
N LEU A 145 6.35 -2.75 15.31
CA LEU A 145 5.46 -3.39 16.28
C LEU A 145 5.89 -3.10 17.72
N GLN A 146 7.19 -3.09 17.99
CA GLN A 146 7.74 -2.80 19.32
C GLN A 146 7.64 -1.31 19.68
N LYS A 147 7.82 -0.42 18.70
CA LYS A 147 7.81 1.03 18.86
C LYS A 147 6.78 1.67 17.93
N PRO A 148 5.50 1.72 18.34
CA PRO A 148 4.44 2.25 17.49
C PRO A 148 4.57 3.74 17.19
N ALA A 149 5.31 4.51 18.00
CA ALA A 149 5.60 5.92 17.75
C ALA A 149 6.34 6.13 16.41
N ASP A 150 7.18 5.17 16.02
CA ASP A 150 8.00 5.24 14.81
C ASP A 150 7.19 4.92 13.53
N LYS A 151 5.92 4.50 13.66
CA LYS A 151 5.04 4.23 12.50
C LYS A 151 4.76 5.49 11.70
N ALA A 152 4.69 6.66 12.34
CA ALA A 152 4.50 7.93 11.64
C ALA A 152 5.69 8.23 10.72
N LEU A 153 6.90 7.94 11.19
CA LEU A 153 8.15 8.10 10.45
C LEU A 153 8.23 7.10 9.29
N ALA A 154 7.87 5.83 9.51
CA ALA A 154 7.79 4.85 8.42
C ALA A 154 6.73 5.23 7.38
N TRP A 155 5.61 5.83 7.81
CA TRP A 155 4.60 6.32 6.88
C TRP A 155 5.11 7.48 6.03
N GLN A 156 5.93 8.38 6.59
CA GLN A 156 6.60 9.44 5.84
C GLN A 156 7.53 8.85 4.77
N ASP A 157 8.34 7.86 5.12
CA ASP A 157 9.24 7.18 4.17
C ASP A 157 8.44 6.52 3.02
N LEU A 158 7.27 5.91 3.32
CA LEU A 158 6.38 5.34 2.31
C LEU A 158 5.76 6.40 1.39
N LEU A 159 5.41 7.57 1.93
CA LEU A 159 4.92 8.69 1.12
C LEU A 159 6.02 9.27 0.23
N LEU A 160 7.26 9.35 0.72
CA LEU A 160 8.42 9.72 -0.08
C LEU A 160 8.58 8.75 -1.26
N ALA A 161 8.60 7.45 -0.99
CA ALA A 161 8.69 6.42 -2.02
C ALA A 161 7.57 6.58 -3.08
N ARG A 162 6.33 6.78 -2.64
CA ARG A 162 5.20 7.02 -3.55
C ARG A 162 5.40 8.29 -4.39
N SER A 163 5.92 9.36 -3.82
CA SER A 163 6.16 10.62 -4.56
C SER A 163 7.24 10.46 -5.63
N VAL A 164 8.31 9.71 -5.34
CA VAL A 164 9.37 9.39 -6.31
C VAL A 164 8.79 8.60 -7.45
N LEU A 165 7.98 7.58 -7.16
CA LEU A 165 7.34 6.73 -8.16
C LEU A 165 6.39 7.50 -9.09
N GLN A 166 5.79 8.60 -8.62
CA GLN A 166 4.95 9.49 -9.43
C GLN A 166 5.76 10.43 -10.32
N SER A 167 7.05 10.56 -10.08
CA SER A 167 7.97 11.43 -10.85
C SER A 167 8.75 10.68 -11.94
N LEU A 168 8.70 9.34 -11.94
CA LEU A 168 9.24 8.46 -12.98
C LEU A 168 8.29 8.40 -14.18
#